data_AF-A0A0D6SNB1-F1
#
_entry.id   AF-A0A0D6SNB1-F1
#
_cell.length_a   1.000
_cell.length_b   1.000
_cell.length_c   1.000
_cell.angle_alpha   90.00
_cell.angle_beta   90.00
_cell.angle_gamma   90.00
#
_symmetry.space_group_name_H-M   'P 1'
#
loop_
_entity.id
_entity.type
_entity.pdbx_description
1 polymer ?
#
loop_
_entity_poly.entity_id
_entity_poly.type
_entity_poly.pdbx_seq_one_letter_code
_entity_poly.pdbx_strand_id
1 'polypeptide(L)'
;MLAGALHADWDFALISRRAEALYGPLGPGKARVDEWQALLGRLAGADEKKQLEEVNRFFNAKLRFTDDLATWGQVDYWATPVEALRKGAGDCEDYAIAKYISLRHLGVPSEKLRITYVKALRLNQAHMVLTYYARPDAVPLVLDNLVGGILPASQRSDLLPVYAFNAEGLWLAGKGGKQVGDSKRLSRWQDLLKKMKAEGFPTSE
;
A
#
# COMPACT_ATOMS: atom_id res chain seq x y z
N MET A 1 -6.00 26.48 18.96
CA MET A 1 -6.55 25.11 19.01
C MET A 1 -7.50 24.94 17.82
N LEU A 2 -7.56 23.71 17.30
CA LEU A 2 -8.59 23.14 16.40
C LEU A 2 -8.48 23.45 14.90
N ALA A 3 -7.89 22.50 14.17
CA ALA A 3 -8.47 21.88 12.97
C ALA A 3 -7.64 20.65 12.59
N GLY A 4 -7.58 19.65 13.47
CA GLY A 4 -7.21 18.30 13.06
C GLY A 4 -8.48 17.69 12.48
N ALA A 5 -8.54 17.51 11.15
CA ALA A 5 -9.63 16.77 10.54
C ALA A 5 -9.68 15.41 11.24
N LEU A 6 -10.80 15.13 11.92
CA LEU A 6 -11.14 13.79 12.37
C LEU A 6 -11.27 12.96 11.09
N HIS A 7 -10.18 12.29 10.67
CA HIS A 7 -10.30 11.22 9.72
C HIS A 7 -11.33 10.26 10.29
N ALA A 8 -12.40 9.97 9.55
CA ALA A 8 -13.43 9.06 10.01
C ALA A 8 -12.77 7.72 10.35
N ASP A 9 -12.81 7.33 11.63
CA ASP A 9 -12.28 6.05 12.08
C ASP A 9 -12.94 4.94 11.28
N TRP A 10 -12.14 3.97 10.84
CA TRP A 10 -12.68 2.83 10.12
C TRP A 10 -13.45 1.91 11.06
N ASP A 11 -14.70 1.58 10.70
CA ASP A 11 -15.49 0.57 11.42
C ASP A 11 -15.04 -0.83 10.99
N PHE A 12 -14.05 -1.38 11.69
CA PHE A 12 -13.51 -2.71 11.42
C PHE A 12 -14.51 -3.85 11.65
N ALA A 13 -15.55 -3.64 12.47
CA ALA A 13 -16.61 -4.62 12.64
C ALA A 13 -17.50 -4.67 11.38
N LEU A 14 -17.86 -3.51 10.83
CA LEU A 14 -18.53 -3.42 9.54
C LEU A 14 -17.66 -4.00 8.42
N ILE A 15 -16.37 -3.64 8.39
CA ILE A 15 -15.43 -4.08 7.35
C ILE A 15 -15.29 -5.59 7.34
N SER A 16 -15.06 -6.19 8.51
CA SER A 16 -14.95 -7.65 8.62
C SER A 16 -16.23 -8.34 8.17
N ARG A 17 -17.40 -7.87 8.64
CA ARG A 17 -18.70 -8.46 8.27
C ARG A 17 -18.96 -8.41 6.77
N ARG A 18 -18.68 -7.27 6.13
CA ARG A 18 -18.88 -7.11 4.68
C ARG A 18 -17.87 -7.92 3.88
N ALA A 19 -16.61 -7.96 4.30
CA ALA A 19 -15.61 -8.81 3.68
C ALA A 19 -15.99 -10.30 3.75
N GLU A 20 -16.54 -10.77 4.89
CA GLU A 20 -17.05 -12.14 5.00
C GLU A 20 -18.22 -12.42 4.06
N ALA A 21 -19.11 -11.44 3.86
CA ALA A 21 -20.22 -11.57 2.91
C ALA A 21 -19.73 -11.59 1.45
N LEU A 22 -18.70 -10.80 1.11
CA LEU A 22 -18.15 -10.71 -0.25
C LEU A 22 -17.29 -11.92 -0.62
N TYR A 23 -16.49 -12.40 0.33
CA TYR A 23 -15.40 -13.32 0.04
C TYR A 23 -15.56 -14.69 0.69
N GLY A 24 -16.55 -14.86 1.57
CA GLY A 24 -16.64 -15.98 2.50
C GLY A 24 -15.82 -15.76 3.77
N PRO A 25 -15.82 -16.73 4.71
CA PRO A 25 -15.19 -16.57 6.02
C PRO A 25 -13.75 -16.05 5.94
N LEU A 26 -13.38 -15.15 6.85
CA LEU A 26 -12.01 -14.64 6.93
C LEU A 26 -11.01 -15.72 7.39
N GLY A 27 -11.50 -16.72 8.14
CA GLY A 27 -10.67 -17.83 8.64
C GLY A 27 -9.47 -17.31 9.44
N PRO A 28 -8.25 -17.86 9.22
CA PRO A 28 -7.02 -17.36 9.85
C PRO A 28 -6.71 -15.88 9.55
N GLY A 29 -7.31 -15.32 8.51
CA GLY A 29 -7.19 -13.90 8.15
C GLY A 29 -7.83 -12.95 9.14
N LYS A 30 -8.83 -13.40 9.92
CA LYS A 30 -9.51 -12.56 10.91
C LYS A 30 -8.53 -11.99 11.93
N ALA A 31 -7.63 -12.83 12.46
CA ALA A 31 -6.60 -12.40 13.40
C ALA A 31 -5.68 -11.34 12.80
N ARG A 32 -5.29 -11.47 11.52
CA ARG A 32 -4.44 -10.47 10.84
C ARG A 32 -5.15 -9.13 10.63
N VAL A 33 -6.46 -9.15 10.34
CA VAL A 33 -7.28 -7.93 10.25
C VAL A 33 -7.41 -7.26 11.63
N ASP A 34 -7.60 -8.04 12.69
CA ASP A 34 -7.69 -7.50 14.07
C ASP A 34 -6.34 -6.91 14.53
N GLU A 35 -5.23 -7.57 14.22
CA GLU A 35 -3.89 -7.04 14.49
C GLU A 35 -3.60 -5.77 13.68
N TRP A 36 -4.13 -5.67 12.45
CA TRP A 36 -4.02 -4.46 11.64
C TRP A 36 -4.82 -3.31 12.25
N GLN A 37 -6.05 -3.55 12.71
CA GLN A 37 -6.83 -2.56 13.47
C GLN A 37 -6.06 -2.07 14.70
N ALA A 38 -5.50 -3.00 15.49
CA ALA A 38 -4.74 -2.68 16.70
C ALA A 38 -3.46 -1.89 16.38
N LEU A 39 -2.78 -2.21 15.28
CA LEU A 39 -1.62 -1.45 14.79
C LEU A 39 -2.01 0.00 14.49
N LEU A 40 -3.10 0.21 13.72
CA LEU A 40 -3.55 1.55 13.35
C LEU A 40 -3.92 2.37 14.60
N GLY A 41 -4.67 1.79 15.54
CA GLY A 41 -5.01 2.45 16.80
C GLY A 41 -3.79 2.84 17.63
N ARG A 42 -2.76 1.97 17.69
CA ARG A 42 -1.51 2.25 18.42
C ARG A 42 -0.63 3.32 17.76
N LEU A 43 -0.72 3.47 16.44
CA LEU A 43 0.08 4.42 15.66
C LEU A 43 -0.63 5.76 15.45
N ALA A 44 -1.90 5.88 15.81
CA ALA A 44 -2.63 7.14 15.79
C ALA A 44 -1.89 8.20 16.63
N GLY A 45 -1.51 9.31 15.99
CA GLY A 45 -0.74 10.38 16.63
C GLY A 45 0.75 10.12 16.85
N ALA A 46 1.30 8.98 16.40
CA ALA A 46 2.74 8.75 16.38
C ALA A 46 3.43 9.61 15.30
N ASP A 47 4.74 9.82 15.42
CA ASP A 47 5.52 10.50 14.38
C ASP A 47 5.57 9.67 13.08
N GLU A 48 5.69 10.36 11.94
CA GLU A 48 5.67 9.72 10.61
C GLU A 48 6.74 8.62 10.48
N LYS A 49 7.94 8.81 11.07
CA LYS A 49 9.01 7.81 10.99
C LYS A 49 8.58 6.49 11.65
N LYS A 50 8.03 6.56 12.86
CA LYS A 50 7.51 5.39 13.56
C LYS A 50 6.36 4.72 12.81
N GLN A 51 5.47 5.52 12.21
CA GLN A 51 4.39 5.00 11.37
C GLN A 51 4.94 4.23 10.17
N LEU A 52 5.90 4.79 9.44
CA LEU A 52 6.55 4.14 8.28
C LEU A 52 7.19 2.81 8.68
N GLU A 53 7.98 2.80 9.76
CA GLU A 53 8.71 1.61 10.23
C GLU A 53 7.76 0.48 10.64
N GLU A 54 6.75 0.78 11.45
CA GLU A 54 5.84 -0.22 12.00
C GLU A 54 4.86 -0.75 10.96
N VAL A 55 4.37 0.10 10.05
CA VAL A 55 3.54 -0.33 8.92
C VAL A 55 4.35 -1.22 7.97
N ASN A 56 5.58 -0.82 7.62
CA ASN A 56 6.45 -1.63 6.76
C ASN A 56 6.73 -3.00 7.38
N ARG A 57 7.10 -3.03 8.67
CA ARG A 57 7.37 -4.26 9.42
C ARG A 57 6.15 -5.17 9.48
N PHE A 58 4.96 -4.60 9.72
CA PHE A 58 3.73 -5.37 9.85
C PHE A 58 3.41 -6.15 8.58
N PHE A 59 3.28 -5.48 7.43
CA PHE A 59 2.92 -6.18 6.18
C PHE A 59 4.00 -7.16 5.73
N ASN A 60 5.27 -6.81 5.94
CA ASN A 60 6.39 -7.73 5.66
C ASN A 60 6.35 -9.00 6.52
N ALA A 61 5.76 -8.95 7.72
CA ALA A 61 5.62 -10.11 8.60
C ALA A 61 4.30 -10.89 8.38
N LYS A 62 3.23 -10.21 7.97
CA LYS A 62 1.88 -10.81 7.88
C LYS A 62 1.56 -11.41 6.51
N LEU A 63 2.26 -10.99 5.46
CA LEU A 63 2.07 -11.49 4.11
C LEU A 63 3.24 -12.37 3.70
N ARG A 64 2.94 -13.49 3.03
CA ARG A 64 3.93 -14.26 2.27
C ARG A 64 3.95 -13.75 0.83
N PHE A 65 5.14 -13.56 0.27
CA PHE A 65 5.27 -13.19 -1.13
C PHE A 65 4.78 -14.36 -2.00
N THR A 66 3.77 -14.14 -2.83
CA THR A 66 3.16 -15.17 -3.69
C THR A 66 2.50 -14.50 -4.89
N ASP A 67 2.84 -14.97 -6.10
CA ASP A 67 2.31 -14.41 -7.35
C ASP A 67 0.78 -14.47 -7.44
N ASP A 68 0.20 -13.49 -8.13
CA ASP A 68 -1.26 -13.37 -8.27
C ASP A 68 -1.93 -14.59 -8.90
N LEU A 69 -1.28 -15.22 -9.89
CA LEU A 69 -1.87 -16.38 -10.54
C LEU A 69 -2.08 -17.53 -9.54
N ALA A 70 -1.18 -17.68 -8.57
CA ALA A 70 -1.30 -18.67 -7.51
C ALA A 70 -2.29 -18.24 -6.40
N THR A 71 -2.34 -16.95 -6.07
CA THR A 71 -3.20 -16.44 -4.97
C THR A 71 -4.66 -16.24 -5.40
N TRP A 72 -4.86 -15.69 -6.59
CA TRP A 72 -6.12 -15.16 -7.13
C TRP A 72 -6.60 -15.88 -8.40
N GLY A 73 -5.75 -16.66 -9.07
CA GLY A 73 -6.10 -17.27 -10.37
C GLY A 73 -6.18 -16.26 -11.52
N GLN A 74 -5.70 -15.04 -11.30
CA GLN A 74 -5.69 -13.93 -12.24
C GLN A 74 -4.29 -13.32 -12.26
N VAL A 75 -3.86 -12.76 -13.40
CA VAL A 75 -2.59 -12.04 -13.50
C VAL A 75 -2.83 -10.56 -13.17
N ASP A 76 -1.96 -9.96 -12.34
CA ASP A 76 -1.92 -8.51 -12.06
C ASP A 76 -3.24 -8.03 -11.44
N TYR A 77 -3.60 -8.71 -10.33
CA TYR A 77 -4.76 -8.49 -9.48
C TYR A 77 -4.36 -7.67 -8.26
N TRP A 78 -4.83 -6.43 -8.19
CA TRP A 78 -4.51 -5.56 -7.05
C TRP A 78 -5.43 -5.84 -5.88
N ALA A 79 -4.93 -6.48 -4.84
CA ALA A 79 -5.70 -6.80 -3.64
C ALA A 79 -5.92 -5.58 -2.75
N THR A 80 -7.09 -5.49 -2.12
CA THR A 80 -7.29 -4.59 -0.99
C THR A 80 -6.45 -5.07 0.21
N PRO A 81 -6.20 -4.21 1.23
CA PRO A 81 -5.55 -4.66 2.46
C PRO A 81 -6.29 -5.84 3.13
N VAL A 82 -7.63 -5.85 3.07
CA VAL A 82 -8.44 -6.92 3.66
C VAL A 82 -8.29 -8.22 2.86
N GLU A 83 -8.30 -8.16 1.54
CA GLU A 83 -8.04 -9.31 0.67
C GLU A 83 -6.66 -9.92 0.93
N ALA A 84 -5.62 -9.09 0.95
CA ALA A 84 -4.25 -9.53 1.22
C ALA A 84 -4.11 -10.15 2.62
N LEU A 85 -4.65 -9.51 3.66
CA LEU A 85 -4.62 -10.04 5.03
C LEU A 85 -5.48 -11.30 5.17
N ARG A 86 -6.61 -11.40 4.47
CA ARG A 86 -7.43 -12.60 4.43
C ARG A 86 -6.62 -13.79 3.92
N LYS A 87 -5.95 -13.65 2.77
CA LYS A 87 -5.09 -14.69 2.20
C LYS A 87 -3.79 -14.90 3.00
N GLY A 88 -3.30 -13.86 3.65
CA GLY A 88 -1.95 -13.83 4.25
C GLY A 88 -0.86 -13.96 3.19
N ALA A 89 -1.14 -13.45 1.99
CA ALA A 89 -0.28 -13.53 0.83
C ALA A 89 -0.58 -12.37 -0.13
N GLY A 90 0.41 -12.02 -0.94
CA GLY A 90 0.31 -11.03 -2.00
C GLY A 90 1.65 -10.91 -2.73
N ASP A 91 1.68 -10.20 -3.84
CA ASP A 91 2.90 -9.91 -4.59
C ASP A 91 3.41 -8.47 -4.31
N CYS A 92 4.19 -7.86 -5.20
CA CYS A 92 4.88 -6.61 -4.87
C CYS A 92 3.93 -5.40 -4.70
N GLU A 93 2.89 -5.29 -5.53
CA GLU A 93 1.91 -4.21 -5.46
C GLU A 93 1.04 -4.32 -4.21
N ASP A 94 0.63 -5.52 -3.82
CA ASP A 94 -0.27 -5.73 -2.68
C ASP A 94 0.36 -5.19 -1.39
N TYR A 95 1.68 -5.38 -1.22
CA TYR A 95 2.42 -4.82 -0.09
C TYR A 95 2.48 -3.29 -0.18
N ALA A 96 2.79 -2.74 -1.36
CA ALA A 96 2.91 -1.29 -1.54
C ALA A 96 1.56 -0.58 -1.29
N ILE A 97 0.48 -1.16 -1.80
CA ILE A 97 -0.90 -0.69 -1.65
C ILE A 97 -1.33 -0.75 -0.18
N ALA A 98 -1.13 -1.89 0.49
CA ALA A 98 -1.56 -2.04 1.87
C ALA A 98 -0.81 -1.09 2.83
N LYS A 99 0.49 -0.87 2.58
CA LYS A 99 1.29 0.14 3.28
C LYS A 99 0.79 1.56 2.98
N TYR A 100 0.52 1.89 1.72
CA TYR A 100 0.01 3.21 1.31
C TYR A 100 -1.29 3.54 2.03
N ILE A 101 -2.29 2.65 1.94
CA ILE A 101 -3.62 2.88 2.53
C ILE A 101 -3.53 3.03 4.05
N SER A 102 -2.71 2.20 4.71
CA SER A 102 -2.49 2.29 6.16
C SER A 102 -1.87 3.63 6.56
N LEU A 103 -0.83 4.09 5.84
CA LEU A 103 -0.17 5.36 6.14
C LEU A 103 -1.06 6.57 5.85
N ARG A 104 -1.89 6.50 4.80
CA ARG A 104 -2.91 7.51 4.52
C ARG A 104 -3.93 7.61 5.64
N HIS A 105 -4.41 6.48 6.15
CA HIS A 105 -5.32 6.46 7.30
C HIS A 105 -4.69 7.04 8.56
N LEU A 106 -3.38 6.80 8.76
CA LEU A 106 -2.59 7.36 9.87
C LEU A 106 -2.26 8.86 9.72
N GLY A 107 -2.73 9.50 8.66
CA GLY A 107 -2.59 10.94 8.43
C GLY A 107 -1.34 11.35 7.65
N VAL A 108 -0.53 10.41 7.14
CA VAL A 108 0.63 10.75 6.30
C VAL A 108 0.11 11.34 4.98
N PRO A 109 0.47 12.58 4.61
CA PRO A 109 -0.07 13.25 3.42
C PRO A 109 0.20 12.48 2.11
N SER A 110 -0.75 12.47 1.18
CA SER A 110 -0.62 11.70 -0.07
C SER A 110 0.50 12.22 -0.97
N GLU A 111 0.80 13.52 -0.93
CA GLU A 111 1.90 14.13 -1.68
C GLU A 111 3.28 13.60 -1.25
N LYS A 112 3.38 13.04 -0.04
CA LYS A 112 4.60 12.39 0.46
C LYS A 112 4.71 10.93 0.05
N LEU A 113 3.62 10.29 -0.40
CA LEU A 113 3.57 8.86 -0.65
C LEU A 113 3.37 8.56 -2.14
N ARG A 114 4.24 7.73 -2.71
CA ARG A 114 4.10 7.27 -4.10
C ARG A 114 4.37 5.79 -4.21
N ILE A 115 3.47 5.06 -4.84
CA ILE A 115 3.70 3.70 -5.30
C ILE A 115 4.61 3.78 -6.53
N THR A 116 5.79 3.18 -6.44
CA THR A 116 6.87 3.33 -7.42
C THR A 116 7.15 2.00 -8.08
N TYR A 117 7.03 1.98 -9.41
CA TYR A 117 7.43 0.86 -10.23
C TYR A 117 8.92 0.98 -10.55
N VAL A 118 9.63 -0.11 -10.31
CA VAL A 118 11.07 -0.20 -10.46
C VAL A 118 11.43 -1.48 -11.22
N LYS A 119 12.64 -1.54 -11.75
CA LYS A 119 13.28 -2.79 -12.14
C LYS A 119 14.16 -3.27 -10.98
N ALA A 120 13.84 -4.43 -10.40
CA ALA A 120 14.71 -5.09 -9.43
C ALA A 120 15.87 -5.75 -10.19
N LEU A 121 17.05 -5.12 -10.18
CA LEU A 121 18.18 -5.47 -11.02
C LEU A 121 18.77 -6.85 -10.69
N ARG A 122 18.80 -7.22 -9.40
CA ARG A 122 19.30 -8.53 -8.95
C ARG A 122 18.42 -9.70 -9.40
N LEU A 123 17.10 -9.47 -9.46
CA LEU A 123 16.11 -10.45 -9.89
C LEU A 123 15.81 -10.34 -11.40
N ASN A 124 16.30 -9.28 -12.05
CA ASN A 124 16.03 -8.93 -13.43
C ASN A 124 14.52 -8.93 -13.80
N GLN A 125 13.68 -8.41 -12.92
CA GLN A 125 12.23 -8.36 -13.10
C GLN A 125 11.62 -7.02 -12.70
N ALA A 126 10.37 -6.81 -13.12
CA ALA A 126 9.53 -5.72 -12.63
C ALA A 126 9.26 -5.89 -11.13
N HIS A 127 9.19 -4.77 -10.41
CA HIS A 127 8.90 -4.74 -8.99
C HIS A 127 8.18 -3.46 -8.60
N MET A 128 7.44 -3.49 -7.49
CA MET A 128 6.71 -2.34 -6.97
C MET A 128 7.04 -2.11 -5.49
N VAL A 129 7.28 -0.85 -5.14
CA VAL A 129 7.61 -0.44 -3.77
C VAL A 129 6.79 0.79 -3.39
N LEU A 130 6.65 1.06 -2.10
CA LEU A 130 6.16 2.35 -1.63
C LEU A 130 7.35 3.27 -1.36
N THR A 131 7.28 4.50 -1.85
CA THR A 131 8.27 5.54 -1.58
C THR A 131 7.68 6.68 -0.77
N TYR A 132 8.46 7.17 0.18
CA TYR A 132 8.11 8.31 1.04
C TYR A 132 9.07 9.48 0.82
N TYR A 133 8.52 10.67 0.59
CA TYR A 133 9.25 11.92 0.39
C TYR A 133 8.99 12.86 1.57
N ALA A 134 10.01 13.12 2.39
CA ALA A 134 9.89 14.09 3.49
C ALA A 134 9.60 15.52 2.99
N ARG A 135 10.10 15.85 1.80
CA ARG A 135 9.84 17.06 1.01
C ARG A 135 9.85 16.68 -0.48
N PRO A 136 9.20 17.46 -1.38
CA PRO A 136 9.08 17.11 -2.79
C PRO A 136 10.39 16.81 -3.53
N ASP A 137 11.50 17.45 -3.13
CA ASP A 137 12.85 17.35 -3.71
C ASP A 137 13.79 16.40 -2.94
N ALA A 138 13.32 15.80 -1.83
CA ALA A 138 14.14 14.93 -1.01
C ALA A 138 14.43 13.59 -1.71
N VAL A 139 15.57 12.98 -1.39
CA VAL A 139 15.81 11.57 -1.70
C VAL A 139 14.77 10.74 -0.94
N PRO A 140 13.93 9.94 -1.61
CA PRO A 140 12.86 9.22 -0.94
C PRO A 140 13.40 8.06 -0.11
N LEU A 141 12.65 7.70 0.93
CA LEU A 141 12.78 6.42 1.61
C LEU A 141 12.00 5.36 0.85
N VAL A 142 12.53 4.13 0.82
CA VAL A 142 11.93 2.98 0.14
C VAL A 142 11.39 1.99 1.17
N LEU A 143 10.09 1.73 1.11
CA LEU A 143 9.38 0.71 1.88
C LEU A 143 9.12 -0.48 0.95
N ASP A 144 9.90 -1.53 1.12
CA ASP A 144 9.96 -2.70 0.23
C ASP A 144 9.54 -3.98 0.97
N ASN A 145 9.08 -4.98 0.23
CA ASN A 145 8.86 -6.34 0.74
C ASN A 145 10.08 -7.25 0.57
N LEU A 146 10.98 -6.98 -0.40
CA LEU A 146 12.22 -7.76 -0.60
C LEU A 146 13.28 -7.46 0.46
N VAL A 147 13.32 -6.22 0.96
CA VAL A 147 14.24 -5.77 2.01
C VAL A 147 13.43 -5.13 3.14
N GLY A 148 13.49 -5.73 4.33
CA GLY A 148 12.68 -5.28 5.47
C GLY A 148 13.08 -3.92 6.06
N GLY A 149 14.32 -3.49 5.84
CA GLY A 149 14.81 -2.18 6.28
C GLY A 149 14.34 -1.06 5.35
N ILE A 150 13.90 0.06 5.93
CA ILE A 150 13.59 1.28 5.17
C ILE A 150 14.90 2.01 4.89
N LEU A 151 15.26 2.09 3.61
CA LEU A 151 16.51 2.71 3.17
C LEU A 151 16.24 3.87 2.22
N PRO A 152 17.10 4.91 2.20
CA PRO A 152 17.07 5.92 1.15
C PRO A 152 17.25 5.28 -0.23
N ALA A 153 16.57 5.80 -1.25
CA ALA A 153 16.67 5.30 -2.62
C ALA A 153 18.11 5.32 -3.16
N SER A 154 18.95 6.26 -2.71
CA SER A 154 20.37 6.31 -3.04
C SER A 154 21.19 5.11 -2.52
N GLN A 155 20.66 4.36 -1.54
CA GLN A 155 21.27 3.13 -1.01
C GLN A 155 20.63 1.86 -1.60
N ARG A 156 19.61 2.00 -2.47
CA ARG A 156 18.92 0.90 -3.15
C ARG A 156 19.37 0.80 -4.60
N SER A 157 20.69 0.62 -4.80
CA SER A 157 21.28 0.47 -6.14
C SER A 157 20.83 -0.81 -6.87
N ASP A 158 20.12 -1.70 -6.18
CA ASP A 158 19.43 -2.85 -6.73
C ASP A 158 18.09 -2.52 -7.39
N LEU A 159 17.56 -1.30 -7.23
CA LEU A 159 16.30 -0.84 -7.82
C LEU A 159 16.53 0.31 -8.82
N LEU A 160 16.06 0.13 -10.05
CA LEU A 160 16.06 1.20 -11.05
C LEU A 160 14.63 1.76 -11.21
N PRO A 161 14.35 3.02 -10.82
CA PRO A 161 13.01 3.59 -10.93
C PRO A 161 12.60 3.81 -12.38
N VAL A 162 11.34 3.50 -12.69
CA VAL A 162 10.74 3.74 -14.02
C VAL A 162 9.70 4.85 -13.94
N TYR A 163 8.74 4.72 -13.02
CA TYR A 163 7.71 5.72 -12.76
C TYR A 163 7.14 5.54 -11.35
N ALA A 164 6.46 6.56 -10.83
CA ALA A 164 5.78 6.57 -9.55
C ALA A 164 4.39 7.19 -9.69
N PHE A 165 3.42 6.74 -8.89
CA PHE A 165 2.05 7.26 -8.90
C PHE A 165 1.44 7.24 -7.50
N ASN A 166 0.37 7.99 -7.32
CA ASN A 166 -0.51 7.89 -6.16
C ASN A 166 -1.96 8.15 -6.61
N ALA A 167 -2.89 8.34 -5.66
CA ALA A 167 -4.29 8.59 -5.99
C ALA A 167 -4.50 9.88 -6.79
N GLU A 168 -3.56 10.82 -6.74
CA GLU A 168 -3.66 12.18 -7.28
C GLU A 168 -2.87 12.41 -8.57
N GLY A 169 -1.91 11.55 -8.93
CA GLY A 169 -1.10 11.76 -10.14
C GLY A 169 -0.06 10.70 -10.48
N LEU A 170 0.63 10.89 -11.62
CA LEU A 170 1.68 10.05 -12.18
C LEU A 170 2.96 10.88 -12.43
N TRP A 171 4.12 10.33 -12.06
CA TRP A 171 5.45 10.90 -12.26
C TRP A 171 6.37 9.91 -12.99
N LEU A 172 6.94 10.31 -14.11
CA LEU A 172 7.98 9.51 -14.79
C LEU A 172 9.37 9.80 -14.22
N ALA A 173 10.25 8.79 -14.21
CA ALA A 173 11.67 9.00 -13.93
C ALA A 173 12.37 9.63 -15.15
N GLY A 174 12.95 10.83 -14.99
CA GLY A 174 13.78 11.51 -16.01
C GLY A 174 13.29 12.90 -16.47
N LYS A 175 14.14 13.65 -17.20
CA LYS A 175 13.80 14.97 -17.76
C LYS A 175 12.82 14.83 -18.94
N GLY A 176 11.60 15.36 -18.80
CA GLY A 176 10.62 15.47 -19.89
C GLY A 176 9.47 14.45 -19.85
N GLY A 177 8.93 14.15 -18.68
CA GLY A 177 7.90 13.12 -18.48
C GLY A 177 6.69 13.25 -19.42
N LYS A 178 6.59 12.35 -20.40
CA LYS A 178 5.35 12.07 -21.13
C LYS A 178 4.42 11.23 -20.26
N GLN A 179 3.13 11.49 -20.30
CA GLN A 179 2.11 10.68 -19.64
C GLN A 179 2.05 9.30 -20.33
N VAL A 180 2.64 8.26 -19.75
CA VAL A 180 2.67 6.91 -20.34
C VAL A 180 1.99 5.91 -19.41
N GLY A 181 0.85 5.39 -19.88
CA GLY A 181 0.24 4.16 -19.35
C GLY A 181 -0.90 4.33 -18.33
N ASP A 182 -1.52 5.50 -18.27
CA ASP A 182 -2.48 5.88 -17.22
C ASP A 182 -3.73 5.00 -17.13
N SER A 183 -4.35 4.63 -18.25
CA SER A 183 -5.74 4.12 -18.22
C SER A 183 -5.91 2.80 -17.47
N LYS A 184 -5.02 1.82 -17.67
CA LYS A 184 -5.12 0.51 -17.03
C LYS A 184 -4.85 0.57 -15.52
N ARG A 185 -3.85 1.35 -15.10
CA ARG A 185 -3.49 1.48 -13.68
C ARG A 185 -4.49 2.33 -12.94
N LEU A 186 -4.94 3.42 -13.55
CA LEU A 186 -6.06 4.20 -13.04
C LEU A 186 -7.31 3.31 -12.92
N SER A 187 -7.57 2.45 -13.90
CA SER A 187 -8.66 1.47 -13.85
C SER A 187 -8.49 0.46 -12.70
N ARG A 188 -7.28 -0.06 -12.44
CA ARG A 188 -7.03 -0.97 -11.30
C ARG A 188 -7.17 -0.27 -9.97
N TRP A 189 -6.66 0.96 -9.86
CA TRP A 189 -6.82 1.77 -8.66
C TRP A 189 -8.30 2.08 -8.40
N GLN A 190 -9.07 2.44 -9.43
CA GLN A 190 -10.51 2.63 -9.33
C GLN A 190 -11.25 1.34 -8.90
N ASP A 191 -10.87 0.19 -9.46
CA ASP A 191 -11.44 -1.10 -9.05
C ASP A 191 -11.10 -1.42 -7.59
N LEU A 192 -9.86 -1.18 -7.16
CA LEU A 192 -9.45 -1.32 -5.78
C LEU A 192 -10.29 -0.44 -4.83
N LEU A 193 -10.49 0.83 -5.16
CA LEU A 193 -11.33 1.73 -4.37
C LEU A 193 -12.79 1.27 -4.35
N LYS A 194 -13.30 0.72 -5.45
CA LYS A 194 -14.65 0.14 -5.51
C LYS A 194 -14.77 -1.07 -4.59
N LYS A 195 -13.77 -1.96 -4.56
CA LYS A 195 -13.71 -3.11 -3.65
C LYS A 195 -13.68 -2.66 -2.19
N MET A 196 -12.82 -1.69 -1.86
CA MET A 196 -12.77 -1.11 -0.50
C MET A 196 -14.11 -0.48 -0.08
N LYS A 197 -14.78 0.24 -0.99
CA LYS A 197 -16.13 0.77 -0.69
C LYS A 197 -17.12 -0.37 -0.41
N ALA A 198 -17.07 -1.45 -1.19
CA ALA A 198 -17.92 -2.63 -0.97
C ALA A 198 -17.58 -3.33 0.36
N GLU A 199 -16.30 -3.38 0.75
CA GLU A 199 -15.83 -3.86 2.05
C GLU A 199 -16.30 -2.96 3.19
N GLY A 200 -16.73 -1.72 2.96
CA GLY A 200 -17.26 -0.83 4.00
C GLY A 200 -16.29 0.23 4.48
N PHE A 201 -15.17 0.44 3.78
CA PHE A 201 -14.35 1.62 3.97
C PHE A 201 -15.14 2.89 3.58
N PRO A 202 -14.94 4.01 4.29
CA PRO A 202 -15.55 5.28 3.90
C PRO A 202 -15.03 5.69 2.51
N THR A 203 -15.90 6.28 1.70
CA THR A 203 -15.46 6.98 0.50
C THR A 203 -14.76 8.25 0.94
N SER A 204 -13.44 8.31 0.80
CA SER A 204 -12.71 9.57 0.87
C SER A 204 -13.19 10.46 -0.29
N GLU A 205 -13.91 11.53 0.05
CA GLU A 205 -14.17 12.66 -0.85
C GLU A 205 -12.89 13.40 -1.21
#